data_AF-A0A9D7N3E8-F1
#
_entry.id   AF-A0A9D7N3E8-F1
#
_cell.length_a   1.000
_cell.length_b   1.000
_cell.length_c   1.000
_cell.angle_alpha   90.00
_cell.angle_beta   90.00
_cell.angle_gamma   90.00
#
_symmetry.space_group_name_H-M   'P 1'
#
loop_
_entity.id
_entity.type
_entity.pdbx_description
1 polymer ?
#
loop_
_entity_poly.entity_id
_entity_poly.type
_entity_poly.pdbx_seq_one_letter_code
_entity_poly.pdbx_strand_id
1 'polypeptide(L)'
;MRRLLPPADAEVLQDSDARGRGNALWLFRSPKPRLLKLYRPRRSPFVEALSEHLTQAVQGVSGVRADVRMRNEQRGLALWAREGFDVVRVLDEPLPPGLEGPALWLEYVDAPLLKTVVRDPAVSWAAKAQWIERYGANHGERHERAAARDELGLVHEHAGLIHVFARGEQLVHFDLEGAFCSGTPIREALAQELSTALRSLAKSTKESFGAALDAFIAGYARKELLREAAHWGAHGRSLRRIAKRWADRRENASFGKGEVLETLLGRL
;
A
#
# COMPACT_ATOMS: atom_id res chain seq x y z
N MET A 1 -9.31 -11.34 -23.76
CA MET A 1 -8.22 -10.37 -24.04
C MET A 1 -7.01 -11.15 -24.51
N ARG A 2 -6.36 -10.75 -25.60
CA ARG A 2 -5.07 -11.32 -26.00
C ARG A 2 -4.01 -10.86 -25.00
N ARG A 3 -3.07 -11.76 -24.66
CA ARG A 3 -1.91 -11.41 -23.84
C ARG A 3 -1.09 -10.36 -24.61
N LEU A 4 -0.83 -9.22 -23.96
CA LEU A 4 0.08 -8.22 -24.50
C LEU A 4 1.51 -8.77 -24.39
N LEU A 5 2.24 -8.75 -25.49
CA LEU A 5 3.66 -9.09 -25.50
C LEU A 5 4.48 -7.83 -25.19
N PRO A 6 5.51 -7.93 -24.34
CA PRO A 6 6.43 -6.82 -24.11
C PRO A 6 7.16 -6.46 -25.40
N PRO A 7 7.50 -5.17 -25.62
CA PRO A 7 8.49 -4.77 -26.61
C PRO A 7 9.82 -5.51 -26.42
N ALA A 8 10.60 -5.64 -27.49
CA ALA A 8 11.85 -6.41 -27.47
C ALA A 8 12.91 -5.86 -26.49
N ASP A 9 12.85 -4.57 -26.19
CA ASP A 9 13.73 -3.85 -25.27
C ASP A 9 13.20 -3.79 -23.83
N ALA A 10 12.07 -4.45 -23.55
CA ALA A 10 11.43 -4.47 -22.24
C ALA A 10 11.65 -5.81 -21.51
N GLU A 11 12.08 -5.71 -20.25
CA GLU A 11 12.17 -6.82 -19.30
C GLU A 11 10.84 -6.96 -18.53
N VAL A 12 10.24 -8.16 -18.49
CA VAL A 12 9.00 -8.38 -17.74
C VAL A 12 9.31 -8.66 -16.27
N LEU A 13 9.03 -7.69 -15.40
CA LEU A 13 9.18 -7.87 -13.95
C LEU A 13 7.98 -8.58 -13.32
N GLN A 14 6.78 -8.36 -13.86
CA GLN A 14 5.55 -8.99 -13.38
C GLN A 14 4.55 -9.20 -14.51
N ASP A 15 3.94 -10.38 -14.54
CA ASP A 15 2.77 -10.69 -15.36
C ASP A 15 1.81 -11.57 -14.55
N SER A 16 0.80 -10.97 -13.91
CA SER A 16 0.02 -11.61 -12.84
C SER A 16 -0.77 -12.87 -13.22
N ASP A 17 -1.07 -13.11 -14.50
CA ASP A 17 -1.82 -14.28 -14.95
C ASP A 17 -1.44 -14.65 -16.39
N ALA A 18 -1.21 -15.93 -16.66
CA ALA A 18 -1.01 -16.48 -18.00
C ALA A 18 -2.17 -16.15 -18.98
N ARG A 19 -3.38 -15.90 -18.44
CA ARG A 19 -4.56 -15.45 -19.19
C ARG A 19 -4.60 -13.93 -19.43
N GLY A 20 -3.56 -13.19 -19.03
CA GLY A 20 -3.45 -11.75 -19.23
C GLY A 20 -4.32 -10.91 -18.30
N ARG A 21 -4.61 -11.40 -17.10
CA ARG A 21 -5.40 -10.70 -16.06
C ARG A 21 -4.49 -10.11 -14.98
N GLY A 22 -4.93 -9.00 -14.37
CA GLY A 22 -4.15 -8.28 -13.35
C GLY A 22 -3.00 -7.48 -13.94
N ASN A 23 -2.32 -6.68 -13.11
CA ASN A 23 -1.34 -5.72 -13.63
C ASN A 23 -0.11 -6.44 -14.24
N ALA A 24 0.54 -5.79 -15.19
CA ALA A 24 1.85 -6.18 -15.69
C ALA A 24 2.85 -5.03 -15.48
N LEU A 25 4.10 -5.38 -15.20
CA LEU A 25 5.19 -4.44 -15.00
C LEU A 25 6.31 -4.76 -15.99
N TRP A 26 6.65 -3.78 -16.82
CA TRP A 26 7.74 -3.89 -17.80
C TRP A 26 8.82 -2.86 -17.47
N LEU A 27 10.07 -3.30 -17.42
CA LEU A 27 11.25 -2.47 -17.18
C LEU A 27 11.98 -2.21 -18.49
N PHE A 28 12.20 -0.94 -18.79
CA PHE A 28 13.02 -0.48 -19.91
C PHE A 28 14.31 0.08 -19.33
N ARG A 29 15.46 -0.50 -19.68
CA ARG A 29 16.76 -0.14 -19.07
C ARG A 29 17.45 1.05 -19.73
N SER A 30 17.17 1.31 -21.00
CA SER A 30 17.84 2.32 -21.82
C SER A 30 16.83 3.32 -22.38
N PRO A 31 17.18 4.62 -22.54
CA PRO A 31 18.45 5.26 -22.15
C PRO A 31 18.56 5.53 -20.63
N LYS A 32 17.44 5.46 -19.90
CA LYS A 32 17.38 5.52 -18.44
C LYS A 32 16.36 4.49 -17.93
N PRO A 33 16.64 3.80 -16.82
CA PRO A 33 15.70 2.83 -16.25
C PRO A 33 14.34 3.45 -15.91
N ARG A 34 13.26 2.83 -16.42
CA ARG A 34 11.87 3.24 -16.17
C ARG A 34 10.93 2.04 -16.24
N LEU A 35 9.81 2.16 -15.54
CA LEU A 35 8.79 1.11 -15.42
C LEU A 35 7.51 1.51 -16.13
N LEU A 36 7.00 0.64 -16.99
CA LEU A 36 5.65 0.74 -17.51
C LEU A 36 4.73 -0.19 -16.72
N LYS A 37 3.78 0.40 -15.99
CA LYS A 37 2.74 -0.35 -15.29
C LYS A 37 1.48 -0.40 -16.14
N LEU A 38 1.12 -1.59 -16.57
CA LEU A 38 -0.08 -1.87 -17.36
C LEU A 38 -1.21 -2.31 -16.45
N TYR A 39 -2.36 -1.64 -16.54
CA TYR A 39 -3.54 -1.99 -15.76
C TYR A 39 -4.45 -2.85 -16.63
N ARG A 40 -4.64 -4.11 -16.23
CA ARG A 40 -5.55 -5.03 -16.93
C ARG A 40 -6.70 -5.43 -16.01
N PRO A 41 -7.87 -5.78 -16.58
CA PRO A 41 -8.94 -6.38 -15.81
C PRO A 41 -8.44 -7.60 -15.02
N ARG A 42 -8.86 -7.71 -13.76
CA ARG A 42 -8.61 -8.86 -12.90
C ARG A 42 -9.71 -9.90 -13.07
N ARG A 43 -10.92 -9.49 -13.44
CA ARG A 43 -12.10 -10.36 -13.62
C ARG A 43 -12.86 -9.97 -14.88
N SER A 44 -13.96 -10.66 -15.17
CA SER A 44 -14.84 -10.24 -16.27
C SER A 44 -15.49 -8.88 -15.94
N PRO A 45 -15.83 -8.03 -16.93
CA PRO A 45 -16.35 -6.68 -16.68
C PRO A 45 -17.59 -6.65 -15.78
N PHE A 46 -18.50 -7.61 -15.95
CA PHE A 46 -19.69 -7.75 -15.10
C PHE A 46 -19.32 -8.04 -13.63
N VAL A 47 -18.36 -8.95 -13.42
CA VAL A 47 -17.90 -9.28 -12.07
C VAL A 47 -17.12 -8.12 -11.46
N GLU A 48 -16.37 -7.34 -12.25
CA GLU A 48 -15.71 -6.13 -11.77
C GLU A 48 -16.71 -5.05 -11.36
N ALA A 49 -17.76 -4.81 -12.14
CA ALA A 49 -18.79 -3.84 -11.80
C ALA A 49 -19.55 -4.23 -10.51
N LEU A 50 -19.93 -5.51 -10.38
CA LEU A 50 -20.57 -6.02 -9.17
C LEU A 50 -19.60 -5.97 -7.97
N SER A 51 -18.34 -6.34 -8.17
CA SER A 51 -17.32 -6.30 -7.12
C SER A 51 -17.01 -4.86 -6.71
N GLU A 52 -17.01 -3.88 -7.62
CA GLU A 52 -16.82 -2.46 -7.29
C GLU A 52 -17.92 -2.00 -6.33
N HIS A 53 -19.19 -2.28 -6.65
CA HIS A 53 -20.30 -1.88 -5.80
C HIS A 53 -20.23 -2.53 -4.40
N LEU A 54 -19.89 -3.83 -4.36
CA LEU A 54 -19.73 -4.55 -3.09
C LEU A 54 -18.51 -4.08 -2.30
N THR A 55 -17.38 -3.84 -2.95
CA THR A 55 -16.15 -3.35 -2.30
C THR A 55 -16.34 -1.92 -1.77
N GLN A 56 -17.02 -1.05 -2.51
CA GLN A 56 -17.38 0.28 -2.02
C GLN A 56 -18.32 0.20 -0.81
N ALA A 57 -19.34 -0.67 -0.86
CA ALA A 57 -20.29 -0.83 0.24
C ALA A 57 -19.64 -1.43 1.50
N VAL A 58 -18.80 -2.45 1.35
CA VAL A 58 -18.26 -3.26 2.46
C VAL A 58 -16.92 -2.73 2.96
N GLN A 59 -16.03 -2.32 2.06
CA GLN A 59 -14.66 -1.90 2.39
C GLN A 59 -14.48 -0.39 2.32
N GLY A 60 -15.40 0.34 1.66
CA GLY A 60 -15.25 1.78 1.46
C GLY A 60 -14.05 2.12 0.57
N VAL A 61 -13.70 1.24 -0.36
CA VAL A 61 -12.54 1.36 -1.27
C VAL A 61 -13.03 1.37 -2.72
N SER A 62 -12.34 2.14 -3.56
CA SER A 62 -12.51 2.18 -5.02
C SER A 62 -11.29 1.57 -5.72
N GLY A 63 -11.46 1.11 -6.96
CA GLY A 63 -10.34 0.64 -7.79
C GLY A 63 -10.44 -0.84 -8.18
N VAL A 64 -11.62 -1.34 -8.51
CA VAL A 64 -11.76 -2.68 -9.11
C VAL A 64 -11.43 -2.60 -10.61
N ARG A 65 -11.86 -1.54 -11.29
CA ARG A 65 -11.60 -1.33 -12.72
C ARG A 65 -10.17 -0.85 -13.00
N ALA A 66 -9.58 -1.33 -14.09
CA ALA A 66 -8.21 -1.00 -14.50
C ALA A 66 -7.97 0.51 -14.70
N ASP A 67 -8.90 1.22 -15.36
CA ASP A 67 -8.79 2.66 -15.61
C ASP A 67 -8.94 3.51 -14.33
N VAL A 68 -9.71 2.99 -13.36
CA VAL A 68 -9.88 3.64 -12.05
C VAL A 68 -8.62 3.45 -11.20
N ARG A 69 -8.05 2.23 -11.18
CA ARG A 69 -6.77 1.95 -10.50
C ARG A 69 -5.65 2.85 -10.98
N MET A 70 -5.49 2.99 -12.30
CA MET A 70 -4.50 3.88 -12.89
C MET A 70 -4.69 5.34 -12.45
N ARG A 71 -5.93 5.86 -12.51
CA ARG A 71 -6.24 7.23 -12.10
C ARG A 71 -6.04 7.46 -10.60
N ASN A 72 -6.40 6.48 -9.77
CA ASN A 72 -6.18 6.52 -8.33
C ASN A 72 -4.69 6.56 -8.02
N GLU A 73 -3.88 5.70 -8.64
CA GLU A 73 -2.43 5.70 -8.44
C GLU A 73 -1.79 7.01 -8.87
N GLN A 74 -2.14 7.53 -10.05
CA GLN A 74 -1.65 8.82 -10.53
C GLN A 74 -2.01 9.97 -9.56
N ARG A 75 -3.25 10.01 -9.06
CA ARG A 75 -3.71 11.03 -8.10
C ARG A 75 -3.02 10.88 -6.74
N GLY A 76 -2.90 9.66 -6.25
CA GLY A 76 -2.24 9.35 -4.98
C GLY A 76 -0.77 9.77 -5.01
N LEU A 77 -0.04 9.38 -6.05
CA LEU A 77 1.37 9.76 -6.22
C LEU A 77 1.52 11.29 -6.30
N ALA A 78 0.67 11.97 -7.08
CA ALA A 78 0.69 13.43 -7.19
C ALA A 78 0.37 14.13 -5.86
N LEU A 79 -0.63 13.65 -5.12
CA LEU A 79 -0.99 14.17 -3.79
C LEU A 79 0.17 13.99 -2.81
N TRP A 80 0.71 12.78 -2.69
CA TRP A 80 1.76 12.47 -1.73
C TRP A 80 3.04 13.26 -2.02
N ALA A 81 3.43 13.36 -3.29
CA ALA A 81 4.56 14.20 -3.70
C ALA A 81 4.34 15.67 -3.34
N ARG A 82 3.14 16.21 -3.57
CA ARG A 82 2.80 17.60 -3.21
C ARG A 82 2.87 17.84 -1.70
N GLU A 83 2.53 16.83 -0.90
CA GLU A 83 2.64 16.89 0.56
C GLU A 83 4.08 16.60 1.03
N GLY A 84 5.05 16.40 0.13
CA GLY A 84 6.45 16.20 0.49
C GLY A 84 6.81 14.78 0.94
N PHE A 85 5.94 13.79 0.69
CA PHE A 85 6.27 12.39 0.92
C PHE A 85 7.03 11.81 -0.28
N ASP A 86 8.03 10.98 0.01
CA ASP A 86 8.80 10.28 -1.02
C ASP A 86 7.91 9.24 -1.73
N VAL A 87 7.72 9.41 -3.03
CA VAL A 87 6.96 8.49 -3.89
C VAL A 87 7.67 8.27 -5.21
N VAL A 88 7.34 7.17 -5.88
CA VAL A 88 7.78 6.98 -7.27
C VAL A 88 7.22 8.10 -8.15
N ARG A 89 8.09 8.75 -8.91
CA ARG A 89 7.68 9.76 -9.88
C ARG A 89 6.95 9.14 -11.06
N VAL A 90 5.86 9.77 -11.47
CA VAL A 90 5.20 9.51 -12.75
C VAL A 90 5.99 10.21 -13.84
N LEU A 91 6.28 9.51 -14.94
CA LEU A 91 6.99 10.05 -16.09
C LEU A 91 5.98 10.42 -17.19
N ASP A 92 6.17 11.58 -17.81
CA ASP A 92 5.41 11.99 -18.98
C ASP A 92 6.11 11.49 -20.24
N GLU A 93 5.75 10.29 -20.65
CA GLU A 93 6.31 9.63 -21.83
C GLU A 93 5.17 9.02 -22.68
N PRO A 94 5.29 9.03 -24.02
CA PRO A 94 4.34 8.32 -24.87
C PRO A 94 4.40 6.81 -24.58
N LEU A 95 3.26 6.13 -24.74
CA LEU A 95 3.21 4.68 -24.67
C LEU A 95 3.98 4.05 -25.85
N PRO A 96 4.56 2.85 -25.68
CA PRO A 96 5.16 2.11 -26.79
C PRO A 96 4.16 1.93 -27.94
N PRO A 97 4.61 1.99 -29.22
CA PRO A 97 3.72 1.81 -30.37
C PRO A 97 2.90 0.51 -30.29
N GLY A 98 1.61 0.60 -30.59
CA GLY A 98 0.69 -0.53 -30.57
C GLY A 98 0.19 -0.94 -29.18
N LEU A 99 0.64 -0.26 -28.12
CA LEU A 99 0.06 -0.40 -26.80
C LEU A 99 -1.13 0.56 -26.62
N GLU A 100 -2.28 0.00 -26.30
CA GLU A 100 -3.50 0.74 -25.98
C GLU A 100 -4.00 0.40 -24.57
N GLY A 101 -4.70 1.34 -23.95
CA GLY A 101 -5.38 1.16 -22.66
C GLY A 101 -4.68 1.82 -21.47
N PRO A 102 -5.18 1.60 -20.25
CA PRO A 102 -4.68 2.27 -19.06
C PRO A 102 -3.28 1.76 -18.70
N ALA A 103 -2.31 2.66 -18.74
CA ALA A 103 -0.91 2.41 -18.42
C ALA A 103 -0.27 3.67 -17.82
N LEU A 104 0.75 3.48 -17.00
CA LEU A 104 1.46 4.55 -16.33
C LEU A 104 2.97 4.32 -16.39
N TRP A 105 3.72 5.29 -16.88
CA TRP A 105 5.17 5.31 -16.76
C TRP A 105 5.57 5.80 -15.37
N LEU A 106 6.44 5.05 -14.72
CA LEU A 106 6.96 5.30 -13.39
C LEU A 106 8.49 5.28 -13.43
N GLU A 107 9.12 6.08 -12.58
CA GLU A 107 10.56 5.95 -12.37
C GLU A 107 10.90 4.55 -11.84
N TYR A 108 12.02 4.01 -12.31
CA TYR A 108 12.58 2.81 -11.71
C TYR A 108 13.36 3.18 -10.45
N VAL A 109 13.03 2.55 -9.33
CA VAL A 109 13.76 2.73 -8.06
C VAL A 109 14.68 1.53 -7.86
N ASP A 110 15.98 1.76 -8.04
CA ASP A 110 17.02 0.77 -7.76
C ASP A 110 17.36 0.75 -6.27
N ALA A 111 16.44 0.21 -5.47
CA ALA A 111 16.60 0.06 -4.03
C ALA A 111 15.84 -1.18 -3.53
N PRO A 112 16.22 -1.77 -2.39
CA PRO A 112 15.48 -2.87 -1.81
C PRO A 112 14.13 -2.42 -1.27
N LEU A 113 13.14 -3.31 -1.30
CA LEU A 113 11.91 -3.12 -0.54
C LEU A 113 12.21 -3.10 0.96
N LEU A 114 11.48 -2.27 1.71
CA LEU A 114 11.59 -2.19 3.16
C LEU A 114 11.36 -3.55 3.82
N LYS A 115 10.42 -4.35 3.29
CA LYS A 115 10.23 -5.74 3.73
C LYS A 115 11.50 -6.59 3.60
N THR A 116 12.25 -6.43 2.53
CA THR A 116 13.49 -7.18 2.30
C THR A 116 14.54 -6.76 3.32
N VAL A 117 14.73 -5.45 3.53
CA VAL A 117 15.65 -4.91 4.55
C VAL A 117 15.32 -5.42 5.96
N VAL A 118 14.04 -5.38 6.34
CA VAL A 118 13.59 -5.82 7.68
C VAL A 118 13.78 -7.34 7.88
N ARG A 119 13.71 -8.14 6.81
CA ARG A 119 13.85 -9.60 6.86
C ARG A 119 15.29 -10.08 6.70
N ASP A 120 16.18 -9.26 6.17
CA ASP A 120 17.54 -9.66 5.85
C ASP A 120 18.33 -9.99 7.13
N PRO A 121 18.81 -11.24 7.32
CA PRO A 121 19.59 -11.62 8.50
C PRO A 121 20.95 -10.90 8.56
N ALA A 122 21.48 -10.40 7.46
CA ALA A 122 22.73 -9.64 7.43
C ALA A 122 22.59 -8.21 7.97
N VAL A 123 21.37 -7.66 7.98
CA VAL A 123 21.09 -6.33 8.53
C VAL A 123 20.93 -6.43 10.04
N SER A 124 21.73 -5.65 10.79
CA SER A 124 21.67 -5.61 12.25
C SER A 124 20.30 -5.16 12.74
N TRP A 125 19.93 -5.59 13.95
CA TRP A 125 18.65 -5.17 14.55
C TRP A 125 18.55 -3.65 14.70
N ALA A 126 19.64 -2.98 15.10
CA ALA A 126 19.66 -1.52 15.24
C ALA A 126 19.33 -0.81 13.92
N ALA A 127 19.89 -1.27 12.80
CA ALA A 127 19.58 -0.71 11.47
C ALA A 127 18.13 -0.99 11.06
N LYS A 128 17.59 -2.18 11.35
CA LYS A 128 16.17 -2.51 11.13
C LYS A 128 15.25 -1.60 11.94
N ALA A 129 15.57 -1.40 13.22
CA ALA A 129 14.80 -0.55 14.12
C ALA A 129 14.74 0.89 13.61
N GLN A 130 15.86 1.46 13.14
CA GLN A 130 15.88 2.81 12.54
C GLN A 130 14.96 2.93 11.31
N TRP A 131 14.93 1.92 10.44
CA TRP A 131 14.02 1.90 9.29
C TRP A 131 12.55 1.81 9.71
N ILE A 132 12.26 0.99 10.74
CA ILE A 132 10.90 0.83 11.27
C ILE A 132 10.45 2.10 12.00
N GLU A 133 11.35 2.79 12.69
CA GLU A 133 11.11 4.09 13.32
C GLU A 133 10.79 5.16 12.28
N ARG A 134 11.60 5.28 11.22
CA ARG A 134 11.30 6.15 10.07
C ARG A 134 9.93 5.83 9.46
N TYR A 135 9.60 4.54 9.37
CA TYR A 135 8.30 4.10 8.86
C TYR A 135 7.14 4.53 9.77
N GLY A 136 7.32 4.42 11.10
CA GLY A 136 6.39 4.95 12.09
C GLY A 136 6.22 6.47 12.01
N ALA A 137 7.32 7.21 11.83
CA ALA A 137 7.30 8.66 11.65
C ALA A 137 6.53 9.09 10.40
N ASN A 138 6.80 8.45 9.26
CA ASN A 138 6.07 8.71 8.01
C ASN A 138 4.56 8.45 8.16
N HIS A 139 4.17 7.35 8.81
CA HIS A 139 2.76 7.06 9.12
C HIS A 139 2.15 8.13 10.02
N GLY A 140 2.84 8.52 11.10
CA GLY A 140 2.36 9.53 12.03
C GLY A 140 2.10 10.88 11.36
N GLU A 141 3.05 11.33 10.55
CA GLU A 141 2.94 12.59 9.80
C GLU A 141 1.80 12.56 8.77
N ARG A 142 1.68 11.46 8.00
CA ARG A 142 0.57 11.29 7.05
C ARG A 142 -0.78 11.24 7.74
N HIS A 143 -0.90 10.46 8.80
CA HIS A 143 -2.15 10.27 9.54
C HIS A 143 -2.62 11.58 10.16
N GLU A 144 -1.71 12.36 10.72
CA GLU A 144 -2.01 13.68 11.24
C GLU A 144 -2.56 14.61 10.15
N ARG A 145 -1.88 14.71 8.99
CA ARG A 145 -2.34 15.55 7.89
C ARG A 145 -3.67 15.09 7.31
N ALA A 146 -3.83 13.77 7.16
CA ALA A 146 -5.06 13.16 6.67
C ALA A 146 -6.23 13.49 7.61
N ALA A 147 -6.05 13.34 8.93
CA ALA A 147 -7.07 13.69 9.93
C ALA A 147 -7.37 15.19 9.98
N ALA A 148 -6.34 16.04 9.93
CA ALA A 148 -6.50 17.49 10.01
C ALA A 148 -7.25 18.09 8.81
N ARG A 149 -7.14 17.45 7.64
CA ARG A 149 -7.73 17.94 6.38
C ARG A 149 -8.91 17.12 5.88
N ASP A 150 -9.27 16.06 6.60
CA ASP A 150 -10.20 15.02 6.13
C ASP A 150 -9.83 14.48 4.73
N GLU A 151 -8.52 14.32 4.48
CA GLU A 151 -7.97 13.95 3.17
C GLU A 151 -7.66 12.44 3.13
N LEU A 152 -8.64 11.66 2.66
CA LEU A 152 -8.52 10.21 2.51
C LEU A 152 -7.42 9.77 1.56
N GLY A 153 -7.03 10.59 0.59
CA GLY A 153 -5.96 10.27 -0.36
C GLY A 153 -4.59 10.13 0.28
N LEU A 154 -4.41 10.62 1.52
CA LEU A 154 -3.18 10.46 2.30
C LEU A 154 -3.09 9.14 3.07
N VAL A 155 -4.15 8.33 3.05
CA VAL A 155 -4.24 7.05 3.76
C VAL A 155 -4.02 5.91 2.78
N HIS A 156 -3.01 5.07 3.01
CA HIS A 156 -2.66 3.98 2.10
C HIS A 156 -3.43 2.69 2.42
N GLU A 157 -4.35 2.32 1.54
CA GLU A 157 -5.23 1.17 1.76
C GLU A 157 -4.45 -0.16 1.89
N HIS A 158 -3.35 -0.29 1.14
CA HIS A 158 -2.44 -1.44 1.17
C HIS A 158 -1.06 -1.07 1.75
N ALA A 159 -1.02 -0.47 2.94
CA ALA A 159 0.23 0.00 3.57
C ALA A 159 1.20 -1.10 4.08
N GLY A 160 1.44 -2.15 3.31
CA GLY A 160 2.42 -3.19 3.63
C GLY A 160 3.85 -2.76 3.31
N LEU A 161 4.83 -3.33 4.01
CA LEU A 161 6.27 -3.09 3.78
C LEU A 161 6.75 -3.51 2.37
N ILE A 162 5.92 -4.21 1.59
CA ILE A 162 6.19 -4.54 0.18
C ILE A 162 5.99 -3.36 -0.77
N HIS A 163 5.30 -2.31 -0.35
CA HIS A 163 4.95 -1.15 -1.19
C HIS A 163 5.81 0.08 -0.87
N VAL A 164 6.99 -0.15 -0.29
CA VAL A 164 7.92 0.89 0.13
C VAL A 164 9.34 0.44 -0.20
N PHE A 165 10.09 1.27 -0.92
CA PHE A 165 11.53 1.11 -1.10
C PHE A 165 12.30 1.84 0.00
N ALA A 166 13.40 1.24 0.46
CA ALA A 166 14.34 1.85 1.39
C ALA A 166 15.55 2.39 0.62
N ARG A 167 15.54 3.69 0.28
CA ARG A 167 16.57 4.33 -0.56
C ARG A 167 17.33 5.40 0.23
N GLY A 168 18.58 5.13 0.60
CA GLY A 168 19.33 6.06 1.45
C GLY A 168 18.64 6.21 2.81
N GLU A 169 18.09 7.38 3.11
CA GLU A 169 17.23 7.61 4.28
C GLU A 169 15.74 7.77 3.94
N GLN A 170 15.39 7.67 2.65
CA GLN A 170 14.04 7.89 2.13
C GLN A 170 13.20 6.61 2.16
N LEU A 171 11.90 6.80 2.36
CA LEU A 171 10.87 5.76 2.25
C LEU A 171 10.04 6.02 0.99
N VAL A 172 10.46 5.46 -0.15
CA VAL A 172 9.81 5.74 -1.44
C VAL A 172 8.59 4.84 -1.61
N HIS A 173 7.39 5.41 -1.51
CA HIS A 173 6.13 4.69 -1.64
C HIS A 173 5.72 4.49 -3.10
N PHE A 174 5.05 3.38 -3.38
CA PHE A 174 4.46 3.06 -4.69
C PHE A 174 3.20 2.21 -4.54
N ASP A 175 2.53 1.92 -5.65
CA ASP A 175 1.31 1.09 -5.68
C ASP A 175 0.16 1.70 -4.88
N LEU A 176 -0.16 2.96 -5.21
CA LEU A 176 -1.27 3.73 -4.63
C LEU A 176 -2.58 3.55 -5.42
N GLU A 177 -2.77 2.42 -6.10
CA GLU A 177 -3.95 2.16 -6.94
C GLU A 177 -5.26 1.97 -6.14
N GLY A 178 -5.15 1.55 -4.88
CA GLY A 178 -6.27 1.44 -3.95
C GLY A 178 -6.52 2.78 -3.25
N ALA A 179 -7.76 3.26 -3.28
CA ALA A 179 -8.15 4.51 -2.63
C ALA A 179 -9.46 4.37 -1.87
N PHE A 180 -9.55 4.98 -0.69
CA PHE A 180 -10.80 5.04 0.06
C PHE A 180 -11.83 5.95 -0.65
N CYS A 181 -13.10 5.57 -0.60
CA CYS A 181 -14.21 6.35 -1.13
C CYS A 181 -14.54 7.54 -0.22
N SER A 182 -15.11 8.61 -0.79
CA SER A 182 -15.45 9.87 -0.10
C SER A 182 -16.43 9.76 1.07
N GLY A 183 -17.10 8.61 1.25
CA GLY A 183 -17.97 8.35 2.41
C GLY A 183 -17.33 7.52 3.51
N THR A 184 -16.05 7.18 3.40
CA THR A 184 -15.33 6.41 4.42
C THR A 184 -14.88 7.34 5.54
N PRO A 185 -15.27 7.12 6.81
CA PRO A 185 -14.77 7.95 7.90
C PRO A 185 -13.25 7.89 7.99
N ILE A 186 -12.57 9.03 8.13
CA ILE A 186 -11.11 9.08 8.18
C ILE A 186 -10.53 8.13 9.24
N ARG A 187 -11.15 8.05 10.42
CA ARG A 187 -10.75 7.13 11.49
C ARG A 187 -10.79 5.65 11.08
N GLU A 188 -11.75 5.26 10.26
CA GLU A 188 -11.85 3.90 9.71
C GLU A 188 -10.71 3.62 8.73
N ALA A 189 -10.42 4.59 7.85
CA ALA A 189 -9.33 4.49 6.90
C ALA A 189 -7.97 4.36 7.60
N LEU A 190 -7.70 5.23 8.58
CA LEU A 190 -6.46 5.21 9.38
C LEU A 190 -6.26 3.87 10.09
N ALA A 191 -7.31 3.34 10.72
CA ALA A 191 -7.26 2.05 11.40
C ALA A 191 -7.00 0.89 10.42
N GLN A 192 -7.56 0.96 9.20
CA GLN A 192 -7.33 -0.04 8.17
C GLN A 192 -5.89 -0.02 7.66
N GLU A 193 -5.35 1.16 7.37
CA GLU A 193 -3.94 1.33 7.01
C GLU A 193 -3.04 0.78 8.13
N LEU A 194 -3.25 1.23 9.37
CA LEU A 194 -2.45 0.84 10.53
C LEU A 194 -2.45 -0.67 10.73
N SER A 195 -3.62 -1.31 10.71
CA SER A 195 -3.71 -2.77 10.87
C SER A 195 -2.99 -3.54 9.76
N THR A 196 -2.95 -3.00 8.55
CA THR A 196 -2.28 -3.61 7.39
C THR A 196 -0.77 -3.44 7.49
N ALA A 197 -0.31 -2.25 7.89
CA ALA A 197 1.09 -1.96 8.16
C ALA A 197 1.66 -2.83 9.28
N LEU A 198 0.98 -2.87 10.44
CA LEU A 198 1.41 -3.66 11.59
C LEU A 198 1.38 -5.17 11.32
N ARG A 199 0.37 -5.67 10.58
CA ARG A 199 0.36 -7.07 10.14
C ARG A 199 1.53 -7.38 9.21
N SER A 200 1.88 -6.47 8.30
CA SER A 200 3.03 -6.62 7.43
C SER A 200 4.35 -6.64 8.21
N LEU A 201 4.46 -5.78 9.22
CA LEU A 201 5.60 -5.71 10.13
C LEU A 201 5.74 -6.99 10.96
N ALA A 202 4.65 -7.45 11.60
CA ALA A 202 4.62 -8.69 12.37
C ALA A 202 5.02 -9.91 11.54
N LYS A 203 4.47 -10.04 10.34
CA LYS A 203 4.85 -11.11 9.40
C LYS A 203 6.29 -11.03 8.91
N SER A 204 6.94 -9.88 9.01
CA SER A 204 8.32 -9.68 8.55
C SER A 204 9.35 -9.86 9.65
N THR A 205 8.96 -9.61 10.90
CA THR A 205 9.85 -9.65 12.08
C THR A 205 9.60 -10.86 12.97
N LYS A 206 8.43 -11.51 12.86
CA LYS A 206 8.05 -12.72 13.58
C LYS A 206 8.29 -12.59 15.09
N GLU A 207 9.23 -13.34 15.63
CA GLU A 207 9.60 -13.35 17.06
C GLU A 207 10.07 -11.97 17.54
N SER A 208 10.65 -11.15 16.65
CA SER A 208 11.07 -9.78 16.96
C SER A 208 9.94 -8.75 16.82
N PHE A 209 8.67 -9.16 16.64
CA PHE A 209 7.57 -8.22 16.43
C PHE A 209 7.40 -7.24 17.60
N GLY A 210 7.58 -7.69 18.84
CA GLY A 210 7.49 -6.80 20.00
C GLY A 210 8.46 -5.62 19.90
N ALA A 211 9.74 -5.89 19.65
CA ALA A 211 10.76 -4.87 19.49
C ALA A 211 10.55 -4.02 18.21
N ALA A 212 10.05 -4.63 17.13
CA ALA A 212 9.68 -3.91 15.92
C ALA A 212 8.55 -2.91 16.17
N LEU A 213 7.55 -3.33 16.93
CA LEU A 213 6.40 -2.51 17.29
C LEU A 213 6.85 -1.34 18.18
N ASP A 214 7.77 -1.56 19.12
CA ASP A 214 8.35 -0.49 19.93
C ASP A 214 9.08 0.55 19.07
N ALA A 215 9.86 0.12 18.07
CA ALA A 215 10.51 1.04 17.13
C ALA A 215 9.49 1.82 16.28
N PHE A 216 8.42 1.16 15.81
CA PHE A 216 7.36 1.83 15.05
C PHE A 216 6.64 2.86 15.92
N ILE A 217 6.29 2.48 17.15
CA ILE A 217 5.68 3.39 18.12
C ILE A 217 6.62 4.56 18.35
N ALA A 218 7.91 4.35 18.63
CA ALA A 218 8.88 5.42 18.92
C ALA A 218 8.82 6.55 17.88
N GLY A 219 8.87 6.21 16.59
CA GLY A 219 8.84 7.18 15.50
C GLY A 219 7.49 7.87 15.28
N TYR A 220 6.38 7.26 15.67
CA TYR A 220 5.04 7.81 15.43
C TYR A 220 4.75 9.01 16.36
N ALA A 221 4.85 10.24 15.88
CA ALA A 221 4.83 11.45 16.73
C ALA A 221 3.59 11.58 17.63
N ARG A 222 2.37 11.40 17.09
CA ARG A 222 1.11 11.60 17.82
C ARG A 222 0.52 10.32 18.38
N LYS A 223 0.91 9.96 19.61
CA LYS A 223 0.49 8.71 20.28
C LYS A 223 -1.02 8.64 20.51
N GLU A 224 -1.67 9.79 20.73
CA GLU A 224 -3.12 9.85 20.93
C GLU A 224 -3.87 9.45 19.65
N LEU A 225 -3.46 9.96 18.50
CA LEU A 225 -4.04 9.60 17.20
C LEU A 225 -3.80 8.11 16.90
N LEU A 226 -2.60 7.62 17.19
CA LEU A 226 -2.26 6.21 17.06
C LEU A 226 -3.16 5.32 17.93
N ARG A 227 -3.37 5.71 19.21
CA ARG A 227 -4.25 5.01 20.15
C ARG A 227 -5.70 5.05 19.69
N GLU A 228 -6.20 6.19 19.23
CA GLU A 228 -7.57 6.33 18.70
C GLU A 228 -7.81 5.44 17.48
N ALA A 229 -6.91 5.46 16.50
CA ALA A 229 -7.00 4.62 15.30
C ALA A 229 -6.91 3.13 15.66
N ALA A 230 -6.00 2.76 16.58
CA ALA A 230 -5.86 1.39 17.04
C ALA A 230 -7.11 0.89 17.79
N HIS A 231 -7.65 1.69 18.70
CA HIS A 231 -8.86 1.38 19.46
C HIS A 231 -10.07 1.24 18.53
N TRP A 232 -10.24 2.16 17.57
CA TRP A 232 -11.30 2.03 16.56
C TRP A 232 -11.13 0.75 15.74
N GLY A 233 -9.89 0.45 15.31
CA GLY A 233 -9.62 -0.76 14.55
C GLY A 233 -9.90 -2.03 15.35
N ALA A 234 -9.52 -2.10 16.62
CA ALA A 234 -9.75 -3.27 17.48
C ALA A 234 -11.25 -3.46 17.81
N HIS A 235 -11.93 -2.39 18.21
CA HIS A 235 -13.24 -2.47 18.87
C HIS A 235 -14.39 -1.80 18.11
N GLY A 236 -14.13 -1.17 16.97
CA GLY A 236 -15.13 -0.50 16.14
C GLY A 236 -16.32 -1.41 15.78
N ARG A 237 -17.53 -0.86 15.91
CA ARG A 237 -18.80 -1.58 15.73
C ARG A 237 -19.51 -1.26 14.40
N SER A 238 -18.84 -0.63 13.44
CA SER A 238 -19.47 -0.41 12.13
C SER A 238 -19.75 -1.76 11.44
N LEU A 239 -20.85 -1.82 10.67
CA LEU A 239 -21.20 -3.02 9.90
C LEU A 239 -20.06 -3.46 8.98
N ARG A 240 -19.37 -2.49 8.36
CA ARG A 240 -18.16 -2.71 7.56
C ARG A 240 -17.06 -3.40 8.36
N ARG A 241 -16.78 -2.92 9.58
CA ARG A 241 -15.77 -3.52 10.46
C ARG A 241 -16.14 -4.93 10.91
N ILE A 242 -17.41 -5.19 11.19
CA ILE A 242 -17.90 -6.52 11.55
C ILE A 242 -17.70 -7.50 10.38
N ALA A 243 -18.15 -7.13 9.17
CA ALA A 243 -17.96 -7.93 7.97
C ALA A 243 -16.48 -8.21 7.69
N LYS A 244 -15.63 -7.19 7.84
CA LYS A 244 -14.18 -7.32 7.65
C LYS A 244 -13.53 -8.26 8.66
N ARG A 245 -13.87 -8.16 9.94
CA ARG A 245 -13.35 -9.09 10.96
C ARG A 245 -13.72 -10.53 10.66
N TRP A 246 -14.93 -10.77 10.13
CA TRP A 246 -15.35 -12.10 9.74
C TRP A 246 -14.57 -12.63 8.52
N ALA A 247 -14.33 -11.78 7.53
CA ALA A 247 -13.46 -12.11 6.39
C ALA A 247 -12.02 -12.42 6.85
N ASP A 248 -11.43 -11.56 7.70
CA ASP A 248 -10.08 -11.74 8.25
C ASP A 248 -9.96 -13.06 9.04
N ARG A 249 -10.98 -13.44 9.82
CA ARG A 249 -11.00 -14.71 10.57
C ARG A 249 -11.02 -15.94 9.67
N ARG A 250 -11.62 -15.86 8.48
CA ARG A 250 -11.67 -16.97 7.52
C ARG A 250 -10.34 -17.21 6.82
N GLU A 251 -9.44 -16.22 6.76
CA GLU A 251 -8.16 -16.34 6.05
C GLU A 251 -7.09 -17.17 6.81
N ASN A 252 -7.37 -17.75 7.99
CA ASN A 252 -6.42 -18.57 8.79
C ASN A 252 -5.00 -17.98 8.85
N ALA A 253 -4.91 -16.67 9.08
CA ALA A 253 -3.64 -15.97 8.99
C ALA A 253 -2.93 -15.89 10.35
N SER A 254 -1.65 -16.23 10.38
CA SER A 254 -0.74 -15.77 11.42
C SER A 254 -0.72 -14.23 11.44
N PHE A 255 -0.79 -13.65 12.65
CA PHE A 255 -0.93 -12.21 12.92
C PHE A 255 -2.23 -11.62 12.34
N GLY A 256 -3.33 -11.80 13.07
CA GLY A 256 -4.62 -11.22 12.69
C GLY A 256 -4.57 -9.69 12.74
N LYS A 257 -5.31 -9.02 11.84
CA LYS A 257 -5.39 -7.54 11.83
C LYS A 257 -5.91 -6.95 13.16
N GLY A 258 -6.79 -7.66 13.87
CA GLY A 258 -7.24 -7.26 15.21
C GLY A 258 -6.16 -7.48 16.28
N GLU A 259 -5.52 -8.65 16.26
CA GLU A 259 -4.48 -9.04 17.23
C GLU A 259 -3.30 -8.06 17.25
N VAL A 260 -2.82 -7.62 16.08
CA VAL A 260 -1.72 -6.65 16.02
C VAL A 260 -2.11 -5.27 16.57
N LEU A 261 -3.39 -4.89 16.48
CA LEU A 261 -3.90 -3.64 17.06
C LEU A 261 -4.08 -3.74 18.57
N GLU A 262 -4.59 -4.86 19.08
CA GLU A 262 -4.67 -5.13 20.53
C GLU A 262 -3.26 -5.13 21.15
N THR A 263 -2.29 -5.75 20.47
CA THR A 263 -0.88 -5.74 20.90
C THR A 263 -0.30 -4.33 20.93
N LEU A 264 -0.66 -3.48 19.95
CA LEU A 264 -0.29 -2.07 19.94
C LEU A 264 -0.91 -1.34 21.13
N LEU A 265 -2.20 -1.52 21.40
CA LEU A 265 -2.89 -0.88 22.53
C LEU A 265 -2.27 -1.27 23.88
N GLY A 266 -1.84 -2.52 24.06
CA GLY A 266 -1.16 -2.96 25.28
C GLY A 266 0.24 -2.35 25.48
N ARG A 267 0.79 -1.66 24.48
CA ARG A 267 2.12 -1.02 24.51
C ARG A 267 2.07 0.52 24.50
N LEU A 268 0.90 1.11 24.31
CA LEU A 268 0.67 2.57 24.27
C LEU A 268 0.13 3.09 25.61
#